data_AF-A0A366MNC4-F1
#
_entry.id   AF-A0A366MNC4-F1
#
_cell.length_a   1.000
_cell.length_b   1.000
_cell.length_c   1.000
_cell.angle_alpha   90.00
_cell.angle_beta   90.00
_cell.angle_gamma   90.00
#
_symmetry.space_group_name_H-M   'P 1'
#
loop_
_entity.id
_entity.type
_entity.pdbx_description
1 polymer ?
#
loop_
_entity_poly.entity_id
_entity_poly.type
_entity_poly.pdbx_seq_one_letter_code
_entity_poly.pdbx_strand_id
1 'polypeptide(L)'
;MEKENLGNRIVQFVDNNLERAERIQSLVEKSKDQAIEFGRIENEKLKIEAETYTKLQEINNEHNQIMSNMDRHYNQQKESMNNMEKIIDKGLNSDNIDMLEIGIRGMLGTIQNKFSSDGLRRIEKKNNIADDDIIEL
;
A
#
# COMPACT_ATOMS: atom_id res chain seq x y z
N MET A 1 56.51 50.48 -31.22
CA MET A 1 56.72 49.13 -30.68
C MET A 1 56.09 48.94 -29.29
N GLU A 2 56.37 49.74 -28.26
CA GLU A 2 55.81 49.49 -26.90
C GLU A 2 54.28 49.64 -26.78
N LYS A 3 53.68 50.65 -27.42
CA LYS A 3 52.21 50.85 -27.40
C LYS A 3 51.42 49.72 -28.08
N GLU A 4 52.00 49.11 -29.10
CA GLU A 4 51.40 48.02 -29.88
C GLU A 4 51.36 46.72 -29.06
N ASN A 5 52.40 46.50 -28.24
CA ASN A 5 52.49 45.36 -27.32
C ASN A 5 51.51 45.50 -26.13
N LEU A 6 51.26 46.73 -25.66
CA LEU A 6 50.23 47.01 -24.65
C LEU A 6 48.81 46.78 -25.18
N GLY A 7 48.53 47.21 -26.41
CA GLY A 7 47.24 46.97 -27.07
C GLY A 7 46.91 45.48 -27.16
N ASN A 8 47.85 44.67 -27.64
CA ASN A 8 47.66 43.21 -27.77
C ASN A 8 47.44 42.52 -26.42
N ARG A 9 48.13 42.95 -25.35
CA ARG A 9 47.93 42.39 -23.99
C ARG A 9 46.57 42.76 -23.41
N ILE A 10 46.07 43.97 -23.70
CA ILE A 10 44.72 44.39 -23.28
C ILE A 10 43.66 43.57 -23.99
N VAL A 11 43.79 43.35 -25.31
CA VAL A 11 42.86 42.51 -26.08
C VAL A 11 42.82 41.09 -25.53
N GLN A 12 43.99 40.45 -25.36
CA GLN A 12 44.07 39.11 -24.77
C GLN A 12 43.49 39.03 -23.35
N PHE A 13 43.67 40.09 -22.55
CA PHE A 13 43.07 40.15 -21.22
C PHE A 13 41.54 40.22 -21.30
N VAL A 14 40.98 41.02 -22.20
CA VAL A 14 39.53 41.13 -22.39
C VAL A 14 38.95 39.81 -22.89
N ASP A 15 39.55 39.20 -23.92
CA ASP A 15 39.08 37.93 -24.49
C ASP A 15 39.07 36.80 -23.45
N ASN A 16 40.15 36.67 -22.68
CA ASN A 16 40.23 35.67 -21.61
C ASN A 16 39.18 35.89 -20.51
N ASN A 17 38.87 37.14 -20.17
CA ASN A 17 37.85 37.42 -19.15
C ASN A 17 36.42 37.25 -19.70
N LEU A 18 36.20 37.51 -20.99
CA LEU A 18 34.94 37.24 -21.65
C LEU A 18 34.65 35.74 -21.66
N GLU A 19 35.62 34.91 -22.05
CA GLU A 19 35.48 33.46 -22.05
C GLU A 19 35.24 32.91 -20.63
N ARG A 20 35.90 33.49 -19.62
CA ARG A 20 35.63 33.15 -18.20
C ARG A 20 34.22 33.52 -17.78
N ALA A 21 33.73 34.70 -18.19
CA ALA A 21 32.37 35.14 -17.87
C ALA A 21 31.31 34.21 -18.49
N GLU A 22 31.49 33.81 -19.75
CA GLU A 22 30.61 32.87 -20.44
C GLU A 22 30.60 31.49 -19.76
N ARG A 23 31.77 30.97 -19.37
CA ARG A 23 31.86 29.71 -18.62
C ARG A 23 31.15 29.79 -17.26
N ILE A 24 31.33 30.90 -16.54
CA ILE A 24 30.65 31.13 -15.25
C ILE A 24 29.13 31.17 -15.47
N GLN A 25 28.66 31.88 -16.50
CA GLN A 25 27.24 31.97 -16.81
C GLN A 25 26.63 30.60 -17.11
N SER A 26 27.30 29.77 -17.92
CA SER A 26 26.85 28.40 -18.22
C SER A 26 26.78 27.53 -16.96
N LEU A 27 27.74 27.64 -16.05
CA LEU A 27 27.72 26.90 -14.77
C LEU A 27 26.57 27.36 -13.86
N VAL A 28 26.30 28.66 -13.82
CA VAL A 28 25.16 29.22 -13.05
C VAL A 28 23.82 28.74 -13.61
N GLU A 29 23.66 28.70 -14.92
CA GLU A 29 22.46 28.16 -15.58
C GLU A 29 22.27 26.68 -15.25
N LYS A 30 23.31 25.85 -15.40
CA LYS A 30 23.26 24.44 -15.01
C LYS A 30 22.91 24.24 -13.53
N SER A 31 23.47 25.07 -12.64
CA SER A 31 23.18 24.99 -11.21
C SER A 31 21.73 25.36 -10.90
N LYS A 32 21.12 26.30 -11.65
CA LYS A 32 19.70 26.64 -11.52
C LYS A 32 18.80 25.48 -11.96
N ASP A 33 19.12 24.85 -13.09
CA ASP A 33 18.37 23.70 -13.60
C ASP A 33 18.42 22.54 -12.60
N GLN A 34 19.60 22.26 -12.04
CA GLN A 34 19.75 21.26 -10.98
C GLN A 34 18.93 21.58 -9.73
N ALA A 35 18.91 22.85 -9.29
CA ALA A 35 18.11 23.25 -8.13
C ALA A 35 16.60 23.06 -8.36
N ILE A 36 16.12 23.35 -9.57
CA ILE A 36 14.72 23.08 -9.96
C ILE A 36 14.43 21.58 -9.93
N GLU A 37 15.34 20.77 -10.46
CA GLU A 37 15.17 19.32 -10.50
C GLU A 37 15.18 18.70 -9.10
N PHE A 38 16.09 19.13 -8.22
CA PHE A 38 16.05 18.72 -6.81
C PHE A 38 14.73 19.10 -6.13
N GLY A 39 14.19 20.28 -6.43
CA GLY A 39 12.87 20.70 -5.95
C GLY A 39 11.73 19.80 -6.45
N ARG A 40 11.80 19.31 -7.68
CA ARG A 40 10.83 18.33 -8.21
C ARG A 40 10.93 16.98 -7.51
N ILE A 41 12.14 16.45 -7.38
CA ILE A 41 12.40 15.16 -6.72
C ILE A 41 11.89 15.18 -5.27
N GLU A 42 12.18 16.25 -4.51
CA GLU A 42 11.71 16.33 -3.13
C GLU A 42 10.17 16.40 -3.04
N ASN A 43 9.50 17.11 -3.95
CA ASN A 43 8.04 17.13 -3.99
C ASN A 43 7.45 15.76 -4.31
N GLU A 44 8.05 15.03 -5.27
CA GLU A 44 7.60 13.69 -5.64
C GLU A 44 7.80 12.68 -4.50
N LYS A 45 8.94 12.75 -3.81
CA LYS A 45 9.20 11.98 -2.59
C LYS A 45 8.14 12.25 -1.52
N LEU A 46 7.83 13.52 -1.22
CA LEU A 46 6.80 13.87 -0.24
C LEU A 46 5.42 13.33 -0.61
N LYS A 47 5.09 13.35 -1.91
CA LYS A 47 3.84 12.76 -2.42
C LYS A 47 3.80 11.24 -2.20
N ILE A 48 4.89 10.54 -2.54
CA ILE A 48 5.01 9.08 -2.33
C ILE A 48 4.90 8.74 -0.84
N GLU A 49 5.56 9.49 0.03
CA GLU A 49 5.51 9.27 1.49
C GLU A 49 4.08 9.42 2.03
N ALA A 50 3.35 10.46 1.61
CA ALA A 50 1.96 10.69 2.01
C ALA A 50 0.99 9.60 1.50
N GLU A 51 1.14 9.20 0.24
CA GLU A 51 0.32 8.12 -0.35
C GLU A 51 0.60 6.77 0.32
N THR A 52 1.87 6.46 0.59
CA THR A 52 2.28 5.24 1.27
C THR A 52 1.73 5.20 2.69
N TYR A 53 1.84 6.29 3.45
CA TYR A 53 1.27 6.38 4.79
C TYR A 53 -0.23 6.09 4.79
N THR A 54 -0.97 6.70 3.85
CA THR A 54 -2.42 6.52 3.71
C THR A 54 -2.77 5.05 3.41
N LYS A 55 -2.10 4.43 2.42
CA LYS A 55 -2.33 3.03 2.07
C LYS A 55 -2.01 2.08 3.22
N LEU A 56 -0.93 2.33 3.98
CA LEU A 56 -0.59 1.53 5.16
C LEU A 56 -1.66 1.62 6.25
N GLN A 57 -2.24 2.81 6.44
CA GLN A 57 -3.33 3.01 7.40
C GLN A 57 -4.60 2.24 6.98
N GLU A 58 -4.93 2.24 5.69
CA GLU A 58 -6.04 1.46 5.13
C GLU A 58 -5.85 -0.05 5.35
N ILE A 59 -4.67 -0.57 5.01
CA ILE A 59 -4.32 -1.99 5.23
C ILE A 59 -4.46 -2.35 6.71
N ASN A 60 -3.97 -1.51 7.62
CA ASN A 60 -4.07 -1.76 9.05
C ASN A 60 -5.53 -1.79 9.53
N ASN A 61 -6.38 -0.90 9.02
CA ASN A 61 -7.80 -0.90 9.32
C ASN A 61 -8.51 -2.15 8.80
N GLU A 62 -8.21 -2.57 7.56
CA GLU A 62 -8.76 -3.80 6.98
C GLU A 62 -8.31 -5.04 7.76
N HIS A 63 -7.04 -5.11 8.16
CA HIS A 63 -6.51 -6.18 9.00
C HIS A 63 -7.28 -6.30 10.33
N ASN A 64 -7.49 -5.18 11.03
CA ASN A 64 -8.22 -5.16 12.28
C ASN A 64 -9.69 -5.60 12.12
N GLN A 65 -10.34 -5.21 11.01
CA GLN A 65 -11.70 -5.65 10.70
C GLN A 65 -11.76 -7.15 10.42
N ILE A 66 -10.80 -7.69 9.69
CA ILE A 66 -10.72 -9.14 9.41
C ILE A 66 -10.57 -9.91 10.72
N MET A 67 -9.66 -9.50 11.60
CA MET A 67 -9.46 -10.16 12.89
C MET A 67 -10.71 -10.12 13.77
N SER A 68 -11.34 -8.95 13.89
CA SER A 68 -12.58 -8.80 14.66
C SER A 68 -13.72 -9.68 14.12
N ASN A 69 -13.87 -9.75 12.80
CA ASN A 69 -14.85 -10.64 12.17
C ASN A 69 -14.52 -12.11 12.40
N MET A 70 -13.24 -12.49 12.31
CA MET A 70 -12.80 -13.86 12.56
C MET A 70 -13.11 -14.30 13.99
N ASP A 71 -12.78 -13.47 14.98
CA ASP A 71 -13.08 -13.74 16.40
C ASP A 71 -14.59 -13.87 16.63
N ARG A 72 -15.39 -12.97 16.05
CA ARG A 72 -16.85 -13.02 16.15
C ARG A 72 -17.39 -14.32 15.57
N HIS A 73 -16.97 -14.69 14.36
CA HIS A 73 -17.44 -15.91 13.70
C HIS A 73 -16.98 -17.17 14.43
N TYR A 74 -15.75 -17.20 14.94
CA TYR A 74 -15.25 -18.30 15.76
C TYR A 74 -16.10 -18.49 17.02
N ASN A 75 -16.40 -17.40 17.74
CA ASN A 75 -17.23 -17.45 18.94
C ASN A 75 -18.66 -17.93 18.64
N GLN A 76 -19.27 -17.45 17.55
CA GLN A 76 -20.59 -17.91 17.10
C GLN A 76 -20.59 -19.41 16.76
N GLN A 77 -19.56 -19.90 16.07
CA GLN A 77 -19.42 -21.33 15.77
C GLN A 77 -19.28 -22.15 17.05
N LYS A 78 -18.43 -21.71 17.98
CA LYS A 78 -18.22 -22.36 19.27
C LYS A 78 -19.52 -22.45 20.09
N GLU A 79 -20.27 -21.36 20.19
CA GLU A 79 -21.57 -21.36 20.88
C GLU A 79 -22.59 -22.29 20.21
N SER A 80 -22.65 -22.28 18.88
CA SER A 80 -23.51 -23.17 18.12
C SER A 80 -23.15 -24.64 18.36
N MET A 81 -21.87 -25.01 18.30
CA MET A 81 -21.41 -26.37 18.58
C MET A 81 -21.75 -26.81 20.01
N ASN A 82 -21.50 -25.96 21.02
CA ASN A 82 -21.87 -26.25 22.42
C ASN A 82 -23.38 -26.45 22.59
N ASN A 83 -24.20 -25.69 21.87
CA ASN A 83 -25.65 -25.86 21.92
C ASN A 83 -26.10 -27.18 21.27
N MET A 84 -25.47 -27.57 20.16
CA MET A 84 -25.75 -28.85 19.52
C MET A 84 -25.29 -30.03 20.38
N GLU A 85 -24.17 -29.91 21.08
CA GLU A 85 -23.71 -30.92 22.04
C GLU A 85 -24.75 -31.16 23.13
N LYS A 86 -25.33 -30.10 23.70
CA LYS A 86 -26.45 -30.21 24.66
C LYS A 86 -27.69 -30.89 24.08
N ILE A 87 -27.98 -30.71 22.79
CA ILE A 87 -29.10 -31.37 22.12
C ILE A 87 -28.80 -32.87 21.99
N ILE A 88 -27.58 -33.22 21.60
CA ILE A 88 -27.12 -34.61 21.54
C ILE A 88 -27.21 -35.27 22.92
N ASP A 89 -26.70 -34.63 23.97
CA ASP A 89 -26.77 -35.14 25.35
C ASP A 89 -28.22 -35.41 25.78
N LYS A 90 -29.16 -34.52 25.44
CA LYS A 90 -30.59 -34.74 25.71
C LYS A 90 -31.14 -35.92 24.93
N GLY A 91 -30.76 -36.05 23.65
CA GLY A 91 -31.14 -37.19 22.82
C GLY A 91 -30.64 -38.52 23.40
N LEU A 92 -29.39 -38.57 23.87
CA LEU A 92 -28.79 -39.74 24.51
C LEU A 92 -29.49 -40.10 25.83
N ASN A 93 -29.78 -39.10 26.67
CA ASN A 93 -30.43 -39.31 27.97
C ASN A 93 -31.91 -39.70 27.85
N SER A 94 -32.54 -39.48 26.69
CA SER A 94 -33.97 -39.76 26.46
C SER A 94 -34.22 -40.84 25.41
N ASP A 95 -33.17 -41.52 24.95
CA ASP A 95 -33.21 -42.49 23.84
C ASP A 95 -33.95 -41.95 22.60
N ASN A 96 -33.81 -40.65 22.33
CA ASN A 96 -34.52 -39.94 21.27
C ASN A 96 -33.60 -39.72 20.05
N ILE A 97 -33.76 -40.59 19.05
CA ILE A 97 -32.98 -40.57 17.79
C ILE A 97 -33.16 -39.25 17.01
N ASP A 98 -34.36 -38.66 17.02
CA ASP A 98 -34.63 -37.42 16.28
C ASP A 98 -33.81 -36.25 16.86
N MET A 99 -33.68 -36.19 18.19
CA MET A 99 -32.81 -35.18 18.83
C MET A 99 -31.33 -35.39 18.49
N LEU A 100 -30.87 -36.64 18.43
CA LEU A 100 -29.51 -36.96 18.01
C LEU A 100 -29.27 -36.51 16.57
N GLU A 101 -30.21 -36.77 15.67
CA GLU A 101 -30.12 -36.35 14.26
C GLU A 101 -30.08 -34.82 14.13
N ILE A 102 -30.94 -34.10 14.87
CA ILE A 102 -30.96 -32.62 14.89
C ILE A 102 -29.62 -32.07 15.37
N GLY A 103 -29.08 -32.60 16.47
CA GLY A 103 -27.79 -32.15 17.01
C GLY A 103 -26.63 -32.38 16.05
N ILE A 104 -26.55 -33.57 15.45
CA ILE A 104 -25.49 -33.93 14.48
C ILE A 104 -25.62 -33.09 13.19
N ARG A 105 -26.83 -32.92 12.65
CA ARG A 105 -27.06 -32.06 11.48
C ARG A 105 -26.72 -30.60 11.76
N GLY A 106 -27.04 -30.11 12.96
CA GLY A 106 -26.67 -28.77 13.39
C GLY A 106 -25.16 -28.55 13.46
N MET A 107 -24.41 -29.51 14.03
CA MET A 107 -22.94 -29.46 14.04
C MET A 107 -22.36 -29.47 12.62
N LEU A 108 -22.88 -30.33 11.73
CA LEU A 108 -22.48 -30.37 10.32
C LEU A 108 -22.76 -29.03 9.63
N GLY A 109 -23.92 -28.42 9.87
CA GLY A 109 -24.27 -27.10 9.34
C GLY A 109 -23.31 -25.99 9.81
N THR A 110 -22.90 -26.02 11.08
CA THR A 110 -21.93 -25.05 11.62
C THR A 110 -20.53 -25.21 11.03
N ILE A 111 -20.11 -26.46 10.73
CA ILE A 111 -18.83 -26.76 10.06
C ILE A 111 -18.89 -26.40 8.56
N GLN A 112 -20.03 -26.61 7.91
CA GLN A 112 -20.24 -26.32 6.48
C GLN A 112 -20.43 -24.83 6.19
N ASN A 113 -20.82 -24.01 7.18
CA ASN A 113 -20.77 -22.54 7.09
C ASN A 113 -19.35 -21.95 7.03
N LYS A 114 -18.31 -22.79 6.82
CA LYS A 114 -17.02 -22.33 6.33
C LYS A 114 -17.24 -21.68 4.96
N PHE A 115 -16.86 -20.40 4.86
CA PHE A 115 -16.82 -19.62 3.62
C PHE A 115 -18.18 -19.13 3.08
N SER A 116 -19.07 -18.59 3.91
CA SER A 116 -20.05 -17.59 3.40
C SER A 116 -19.31 -16.28 3.09
N SER A 117 -18.46 -16.36 2.06
CA SER A 117 -18.37 -15.53 0.86
C SER A 117 -18.44 -14.01 0.94
N ASP A 118 -18.94 -13.36 1.99
CA ASP A 118 -19.07 -11.91 2.02
C ASP A 118 -17.79 -11.21 2.51
N GLY A 119 -17.04 -11.83 3.43
CA GLY A 119 -15.74 -11.32 3.88
C GLY A 119 -14.63 -11.56 2.85
N LEU A 120 -14.60 -12.75 2.23
CA LEU A 120 -13.59 -13.13 1.23
C LEU A 120 -13.89 -12.59 -0.18
N ARG A 121 -15.16 -12.55 -0.66
CA ARG A 121 -15.46 -11.94 -1.98
C ARG A 121 -15.14 -10.45 -2.02
N ARG A 122 -15.22 -9.73 -0.89
CA ARG A 122 -14.86 -8.31 -0.85
C ARG A 122 -13.35 -8.11 -1.06
N ILE A 123 -12.53 -9.03 -0.55
CA ILE A 123 -11.08 -9.05 -0.77
C ILE A 123 -10.77 -9.43 -2.23
N GLU A 124 -11.42 -10.45 -2.79
CA GLU A 124 -11.24 -10.83 -4.20
C GLU A 124 -11.68 -9.73 -5.18
N LYS A 125 -12.77 -9.00 -4.91
CA LYS A 125 -13.22 -7.91 -5.79
C LYS A 125 -12.33 -6.67 -5.75
N LYS A 126 -11.62 -6.40 -4.65
CA LYS A 126 -10.69 -5.26 -4.55
C LYS A 126 -9.32 -5.54 -5.18
N ASN A 127 -8.91 -6.81 -5.28
CA ASN A 127 -7.64 -7.20 -5.89
C ASN A 127 -7.67 -7.22 -7.42
N ASN A 128 -8.81 -6.98 -8.07
CA ASN A 128 -8.86 -6.59 -9.49
C ASN A 128 -8.50 -5.10 -9.66
N ILE A 129 -7.39 -4.66 -9.05
CA ILE A 129 -6.71 -3.45 -9.52
C ILE A 129 -6.22 -3.84 -10.90
N ALA A 130 -6.70 -3.13 -11.92
CA ALA A 130 -6.39 -3.40 -13.31
C ALA A 130 -4.87 -3.54 -13.48
N ASP A 131 -4.44 -4.60 -14.16
CA ASP A 131 -3.06 -4.79 -14.62
C ASP A 131 -2.55 -3.63 -15.51
N ASP A 132 -3.42 -2.68 -15.87
CA ASP A 132 -3.14 -1.51 -16.71
C ASP A 132 -2.38 -0.36 -16.00
N ASP A 133 -2.20 -0.42 -14.66
CA ASP A 133 -1.46 0.62 -13.91
C ASP A 133 0.02 0.26 -13.63
N ILE A 134 0.51 -0.86 -14.17
CA ILE A 134 1.97 -1.09 -14.24
C ILE A 134 2.52 -0.22 -15.37
N ILE A 135 2.92 1.00 -15.00
CA ILE A 135 3.78 1.83 -15.84
C ILE A 135 5.04 0.99 -16.14
N GLU A 136 5.19 0.59 -17.41
CA GLU A 136 6.46 0.12 -17.96
C GLU A 136 7.56 1.14 -17.65
N LEU A 137 8.55 0.72 -16.87
CA LEU A 137 9.85 1.37 -16.77
C LEU A 137 10.76 0.87 -17.88
#